data_AF-A0A098E7F1-F1
#
_entry.id   AF-A0A098E7F1-F1
#
_cell.length_a   1.000
_cell.length_b   1.000
_cell.length_c   1.000
_cell.angle_alpha   90.00
_cell.angle_beta   90.00
_cell.angle_gamma   90.00
#
_symmetry.space_group_name_H-M   'P 1'
#
loop_
_entity.id
_entity.type
_entity.pdbx_description
1 polymer ?
#
loop_
_entity_poly.entity_id
_entity_poly.type
_entity_poly.pdbx_seq_one_letter_code
_entity_poly.pdbx_strand_id
1 'polypeptide(L)'
;MAATNEIVGEIDKGKIVCIGKEVNAKYLDWNAHAKFKGVFLKHLVKGEDTDGKFSCHLVKVESDCEIGEHIHEDKWELHEIISGEGKGIIIGKEISLKPGVSVVIPKGVKHKVIASKDGLYLLAKFIPSLV
;
A
#
# COMPACT_ATOMS: atom_id res chain seq x y z
N MET A 1 16.63 17.77 -2.17
CA MET A 1 15.22 17.48 -2.50
C MET A 1 15.22 16.10 -3.11
N ALA A 2 14.86 15.09 -2.32
CA ALA A 2 14.84 13.70 -2.80
C ALA A 2 13.90 13.63 -4.00
N ALA A 3 14.35 13.01 -5.09
CA ALA A 3 13.54 12.81 -6.29
C ALA A 3 12.19 12.23 -5.86
N THR A 4 11.13 13.02 -5.97
CA THR A 4 9.77 12.52 -5.87
C THR A 4 9.64 11.42 -6.92
N ASN A 5 9.46 10.21 -6.44
CA ASN A 5 9.87 8.98 -7.10
C ASN A 5 9.13 8.74 -8.43
N GLU A 6 9.89 8.67 -9.52
CA GLU A 6 9.39 8.54 -10.90
C GLU A 6 8.36 7.42 -11.02
N ILE A 7 8.59 6.25 -10.39
CA ILE A 7 7.65 5.11 -10.42
C ILE A 7 6.29 5.48 -9.82
N VAL A 8 6.28 6.19 -8.70
CA VAL A 8 5.03 6.64 -8.06
C VAL A 8 4.30 7.61 -8.98
N GLY A 9 5.04 8.54 -9.61
CA GLY A 9 4.48 9.49 -10.57
C GLY A 9 3.90 8.82 -11.82
N GLU A 10 4.57 7.79 -12.34
CA GLU A 10 4.08 7.02 -13.48
C GLU A 10 2.82 6.20 -13.12
N ILE A 11 2.78 5.59 -11.93
CA ILE A 11 1.58 4.89 -11.45
C ILE A 11 0.42 5.87 -11.23
N ASP A 12 0.68 7.04 -10.63
CA ASP A 12 -0.33 8.05 -10.31
C ASP A 12 -0.97 8.68 -11.56
N LYS A 13 -0.23 8.70 -12.69
CA LYS A 13 -0.72 9.15 -14.00
C LYS A 13 -1.15 8.01 -14.91
N GLY A 14 -0.91 6.77 -14.47
CA GLY A 14 -1.18 5.55 -15.20
C GLY A 14 -2.65 5.22 -15.29
N LYS A 15 -2.94 3.98 -15.69
CA LYS A 15 -4.31 3.50 -15.89
C LYS A 15 -4.52 2.18 -15.17
N ILE A 16 -5.75 1.99 -14.72
CA ILE A 16 -6.29 0.72 -14.27
C ILE A 16 -7.23 0.25 -15.36
N VAL A 17 -6.94 -0.92 -15.93
CA VAL A 17 -7.70 -1.50 -17.05
C VAL A 17 -8.21 -2.87 -16.61
N CYS A 18 -9.53 -3.01 -16.61
CA CYS A 18 -10.25 -4.24 -16.30
C CYS A 18 -11.25 -4.53 -17.44
N ILE A 19 -11.89 -5.70 -17.43
CA ILE A 19 -12.93 -6.02 -18.41
C ILE A 19 -14.06 -4.99 -18.28
N GLY A 20 -14.30 -4.21 -19.33
CA GLY A 20 -15.36 -3.20 -19.38
C GLY A 20 -15.09 -1.92 -18.58
N LYS A 21 -13.88 -1.73 -18.01
CA LYS A 21 -13.54 -0.55 -17.22
C LYS A 21 -12.11 -0.09 -17.51
N GLU A 22 -11.94 1.20 -17.82
CA GLU A 22 -10.65 1.86 -17.87
C GLU A 22 -10.72 3.16 -17.08
N VAL A 23 -9.83 3.33 -16.10
CA VAL A 23 -9.77 4.54 -15.28
C VAL A 23 -8.34 5.04 -15.19
N ASN A 24 -8.12 6.34 -15.40
CA ASN A 24 -6.80 6.93 -15.14
C ASN A 24 -6.64 7.18 -13.64
N ALA A 25 -5.52 6.72 -13.06
CA ALA A 25 -5.23 6.83 -11.63
C ALA A 25 -5.22 8.28 -11.12
N LYS A 26 -4.97 9.26 -11.99
CA LYS A 26 -4.95 10.69 -11.63
C LYS A 26 -6.32 11.20 -11.20
N TYR A 27 -7.39 10.52 -11.61
CA TYR A 27 -8.77 10.86 -11.26
C TYR A 27 -9.29 10.10 -10.03
N LEU A 28 -8.47 9.21 -9.47
CA LEU A 28 -8.79 8.53 -8.22
C LEU A 28 -8.34 9.39 -7.03
N ASP A 29 -9.17 9.43 -6.00
CA ASP A 29 -8.88 10.19 -4.79
C ASP A 29 -7.81 9.53 -3.93
N TRP A 30 -7.03 10.37 -3.25
CA TRP A 30 -6.25 9.97 -2.09
C TRP A 30 -7.12 10.08 -0.84
N ASN A 31 -7.34 8.95 -0.17
CA ASN A 31 -8.18 8.85 1.01
C ASN A 31 -7.30 8.75 2.25
N ALA A 32 -7.49 9.64 3.23
CA ALA A 32 -6.80 9.52 4.51
C ALA A 32 -7.23 8.23 5.23
N HIS A 33 -6.27 7.50 5.80
CA HIS A 33 -6.57 6.31 6.56
C HIS A 33 -7.29 6.69 7.86
N ALA A 34 -8.44 6.05 8.12
CA ALA A 34 -9.31 6.42 9.24
C ALA A 34 -8.63 6.31 10.62
N LYS A 35 -7.63 5.43 10.77
CA LYS A 35 -6.96 5.15 12.05
C LYS A 35 -5.52 5.66 12.15
N PHE A 36 -4.85 5.88 11.02
CA PHE A 36 -3.39 6.09 11.01
C PHE A 36 -3.10 7.45 10.38
N LYS A 37 -2.66 8.39 11.22
CA LYS A 37 -2.30 9.74 10.79
C LYS A 37 -1.14 9.69 9.79
N GLY A 38 -1.21 10.51 8.74
CA GLY A 38 -0.17 10.58 7.71
C GLY A 38 -0.15 9.37 6.78
N VAL A 39 -1.16 8.50 6.84
CA VAL A 39 -1.34 7.38 5.92
C VAL A 39 -2.48 7.70 4.96
N PHE A 40 -2.24 7.51 3.66
CA PHE A 40 -3.22 7.76 2.61
C PHE A 40 -3.26 6.60 1.63
N LEU A 41 -4.45 6.29 1.14
CA LEU A 41 -4.69 5.21 0.20
C LEU A 41 -5.37 5.75 -1.06
N LYS A 42 -4.81 5.40 -2.21
CA LYS A 42 -5.48 5.50 -3.49
C LYS A 42 -5.89 4.09 -3.93
N HIS A 43 -7.20 3.85 -3.99
CA HIS A 43 -7.78 2.55 -4.32
C HIS A 43 -7.69 2.29 -5.83
N LEU A 44 -6.60 1.67 -6.28
CA LEU A 44 -6.39 1.38 -7.70
C LEU A 44 -7.37 0.29 -8.19
N VAL A 45 -7.50 -0.80 -7.44
CA VAL A 45 -8.44 -1.89 -7.70
C VAL A 45 -9.26 -2.14 -6.44
N LYS A 46 -10.58 -2.01 -6.52
CA LYS A 46 -11.50 -2.29 -5.41
C LYS A 46 -12.03 -3.72 -5.48
N GLY A 47 -12.65 -4.20 -4.40
CA GLY A 47 -13.26 -5.54 -4.39
C GLY A 47 -14.34 -5.72 -5.46
N GLU A 48 -15.13 -4.68 -5.75
CA GLU A 48 -16.15 -4.68 -6.81
C GLU A 48 -15.56 -4.94 -8.21
N ASP A 49 -14.29 -4.60 -8.44
CA ASP A 49 -13.61 -4.81 -9.71
C ASP A 49 -13.19 -6.28 -9.94
N THR A 50 -13.24 -7.12 -8.89
CA THR A 50 -12.66 -8.47 -8.89
C THR A 50 -13.60 -9.55 -8.33
N ASP A 51 -14.88 -9.22 -8.11
CA ASP A 51 -15.84 -10.04 -7.35
C ASP A 51 -15.32 -10.42 -5.94
N GLY A 52 -14.64 -9.47 -5.29
CA GLY A 52 -14.07 -9.65 -3.96
C GLY A 52 -12.81 -10.52 -3.89
N LYS A 53 -12.29 -10.99 -5.04
CA LYS A 53 -11.14 -11.92 -5.06
C LYS A 53 -9.83 -11.25 -4.65
N PHE A 54 -9.62 -9.98 -5.01
CA PHE A 54 -8.50 -9.18 -4.52
C PHE A 54 -8.74 -7.68 -4.64
N SER A 55 -7.93 -6.89 -3.95
CA SER A 55 -7.85 -5.44 -4.13
C SER A 55 -6.40 -4.99 -4.19
N CYS A 56 -6.14 -3.84 -4.79
CA CYS A 56 -4.80 -3.25 -4.90
C CYS A 56 -4.87 -1.75 -4.60
N HIS A 57 -4.03 -1.28 -3.69
CA HIS A 57 -4.03 0.09 -3.21
C HIS A 57 -2.62 0.67 -3.30
N LEU A 58 -2.50 1.88 -3.85
CA LEU A 58 -1.28 2.66 -3.69
C LEU A 58 -1.36 3.36 -2.34
N VAL A 59 -0.42 3.05 -1.45
CA VAL A 59 -0.38 3.59 -0.09
C VAL A 59 0.79 4.54 0.05
N LYS A 60 0.52 5.71 0.63
CA LYS A 60 1.51 6.69 1.08
C LYS A 60 1.56 6.67 2.60
N VAL A 61 2.76 6.59 3.14
CA VAL A 61 3.05 6.84 4.56
C VAL A 61 3.98 8.05 4.62
N GLU A 62 3.53 9.13 5.24
CA GLU A 62 4.30 10.36 5.37
C GLU A 62 5.55 10.20 6.24
N SER A 63 6.46 11.17 6.16
CA SER A 63 7.66 11.25 6.98
C SER A 63 7.34 10.98 8.45
N ASP A 64 8.09 10.06 9.05
CA ASP A 64 8.00 9.71 10.48
C ASP A 64 6.60 9.25 10.94
N CYS A 65 5.73 8.88 10.00
CA CYS A 65 4.42 8.30 10.27
C CYS A 65 4.47 6.77 10.16
N GLU A 66 3.42 6.11 10.63
CA GLU A 66 3.33 4.66 10.63
C GLU A 66 1.93 4.16 10.28
N ILE A 67 1.89 3.02 9.62
CA ILE A 67 0.75 2.12 9.68
C ILE A 67 0.98 1.30 10.95
N GLY A 68 0.33 1.70 12.04
CA GLY A 68 0.49 1.09 13.37
C GLY A 68 0.20 -0.41 13.37
N GLU A 69 0.50 -1.09 14.48
CA GLU A 69 0.27 -2.54 14.57
C GLU A 69 -1.20 -2.89 14.28
N HIS A 70 -1.42 -3.77 13.31
CA HIS A 70 -2.74 -4.23 12.91
C HIS A 70 -2.70 -5.67 12.37
N ILE A 71 -3.88 -6.22 12.11
CA ILE A 71 -4.10 -7.61 11.70
C ILE A 71 -5.24 -7.67 10.67
N HIS A 72 -5.10 -8.56 9.69
CA HIS A 72 -6.18 -8.96 8.80
C HIS A 72 -6.47 -10.45 9.03
N GLU A 73 -7.57 -10.76 9.72
CA GLU A 73 -7.88 -12.12 10.19
C GLU A 73 -8.07 -13.12 9.04
N ASP A 74 -8.65 -12.66 7.95
CA ASP A 74 -9.15 -13.50 6.85
C ASP A 74 -8.42 -13.27 5.53
N LYS A 75 -7.44 -12.37 5.48
CA LYS A 75 -6.80 -11.92 4.24
C LYS A 75 -5.30 -12.12 4.27
N TRP A 76 -4.78 -12.65 3.17
CA TRP A 76 -3.38 -12.49 2.82
C TRP A 76 -3.13 -11.07 2.34
N GLU A 77 -1.93 -10.58 2.62
CA GLU A 77 -1.51 -9.26 2.19
C GLU A 77 -0.10 -9.30 1.59
N LEU A 78 0.10 -8.51 0.54
CA LEU A 78 1.39 -8.30 -0.11
C LEU A 78 1.69 -6.81 -0.15
N HIS A 79 2.81 -6.42 0.46
CA HIS A 79 3.39 -5.09 0.29
C HIS A 79 4.52 -5.14 -0.72
N GLU A 80 4.49 -4.26 -1.70
CA GLU A 80 5.60 -4.03 -2.63
C GLU A 80 6.07 -2.59 -2.48
N ILE A 81 7.27 -2.41 -1.94
CA ILE A 81 7.83 -1.07 -1.72
C ILE A 81 8.32 -0.53 -3.06
N ILE A 82 7.79 0.63 -3.43
CA ILE A 82 8.09 1.29 -4.71
C ILE A 82 8.83 2.62 -4.51
N SER A 83 8.76 3.21 -3.32
CA SER A 83 9.45 4.46 -3.00
C SER A 83 9.74 4.65 -1.53
N GLY A 84 10.78 5.43 -1.24
CA GLY A 84 11.12 5.83 0.11
C GLY A 84 11.72 4.70 0.90
N GLU A 85 11.85 4.90 2.20
CA GLU A 85 12.50 3.95 3.09
C GLU A 85 11.73 3.83 4.40
N GLY A 86 11.91 2.70 5.07
CA GLY A 86 11.24 2.46 6.33
C GLY A 86 11.56 1.10 6.91
N LYS A 87 10.70 0.68 7.81
CA LYS A 87 10.83 -0.55 8.57
C LYS A 87 9.48 -1.26 8.67
N GLY A 88 9.47 -2.53 8.30
CA GLY A 88 8.37 -3.45 8.54
C GLY A 88 8.66 -4.28 9.79
N ILE A 89 7.63 -4.61 10.56
CA ILE A 89 7.73 -5.54 11.68
C ILE A 89 6.65 -6.61 11.50
N ILE A 90 7.06 -7.87 11.42
CA ILE A 90 6.17 -9.03 11.26
C ILE A 90 6.63 -10.11 12.24
N ILE A 91 5.78 -10.53 13.17
CA ILE A 91 6.11 -11.55 14.19
C ILE A 91 7.42 -11.18 14.92
N GLY A 92 7.58 -9.90 15.27
CA GLY A 92 8.78 -9.37 15.92
C GLY A 92 10.04 -9.30 15.05
N LYS A 93 10.01 -9.79 13.81
CA LYS A 93 11.13 -9.65 12.86
C LYS A 93 11.07 -8.31 12.15
N GLU A 94 12.18 -7.60 12.20
CA GLU A 94 12.37 -6.33 11.49
C GLU A 94 12.79 -6.57 10.04
N ILE A 95 12.22 -5.79 9.14
CA ILE A 95 12.48 -5.84 7.70
C ILE A 95 12.81 -4.42 7.25
N SER A 96 13.97 -4.24 6.60
CA SER A 96 14.32 -2.96 5.97
C SER A 96 13.48 -2.79 4.70
N LEU A 97 12.61 -1.79 4.69
CA LEU A 97 11.74 -1.47 3.56
C LEU A 97 12.43 -0.43 2.68
N LYS A 98 12.61 -0.79 1.41
CA LYS A 98 13.19 0.06 0.36
C LYS A 98 12.69 -0.41 -1.01
N PRO A 99 12.80 0.39 -2.08
CA PRO A 99 12.28 0.02 -3.39
C PRO A 99 12.77 -1.35 -3.85
N GLY A 100 11.85 -2.17 -4.35
CA GLY A 100 12.12 -3.55 -4.79
C GLY A 100 11.95 -4.62 -3.70
N VAL A 101 11.77 -4.24 -2.43
CA VAL A 101 11.43 -5.19 -1.36
C VAL A 101 9.95 -5.54 -1.43
N SER A 102 9.64 -6.83 -1.42
CA SER A 102 8.29 -7.36 -1.27
C SER A 102 8.14 -8.06 0.07
N VAL A 103 7.01 -7.86 0.73
CA VAL A 103 6.71 -8.45 2.03
C VAL A 103 5.38 -9.18 1.95
N VAL A 104 5.42 -10.49 2.13
CA VAL A 104 4.24 -11.35 2.14
C VAL A 104 3.79 -11.54 3.58
N ILE A 105 2.56 -11.13 3.89
CA ILE A 105 1.98 -11.15 5.22
C ILE A 105 0.86 -12.21 5.24
N PRO A 106 1.00 -13.28 6.04
CA PRO A 106 -0.06 -14.27 6.19
C PRO A 106 -1.29 -13.72 6.90
N LYS A 107 -2.45 -14.29 6.61
CA LYS A 107 -3.68 -14.01 7.34
C LYS A 107 -3.50 -14.26 8.85
N GLY A 108 -4.15 -13.44 9.66
CA GLY A 108 -4.10 -13.53 11.11
C GLY A 108 -2.75 -13.14 11.72
N VAL A 109 -1.82 -12.56 10.94
CA VAL A 109 -0.50 -12.13 11.45
C VAL A 109 -0.47 -10.64 11.69
N LYS A 110 -0.18 -10.27 12.93
CA LYS A 110 0.08 -8.88 13.31
C LYS A 110 1.33 -8.34 12.63
N HIS A 111 1.22 -7.13 12.11
CA HIS A 111 2.32 -6.46 11.46
C HIS A 111 2.20 -4.94 11.55
N LYS A 112 3.30 -4.25 11.26
CA LYS A 112 3.46 -2.79 11.35
C LYS A 112 4.39 -2.27 10.26
N VAL A 113 4.14 -1.06 9.76
CA VAL A 113 5.01 -0.33 8.82
C VAL A 113 5.33 1.04 9.37
N ILE A 114 6.60 1.40 9.42
CA ILE A 114 7.10 2.70 9.91
C ILE A 114 7.89 3.35 8.78
N ALA A 115 7.49 4.54 8.33
CA ALA A 115 8.25 5.28 7.34
C ALA A 115 9.44 6.00 7.99
N SER A 116 10.51 6.18 7.22
CA SER A 116 11.61 7.07 7.59
C SER A 116 11.24 8.54 7.34
N LYS A 117 12.20 9.44 7.52
CA LYS A 117 12.08 10.87 7.21
C LYS A 117 11.75 11.17 5.73
N ASP A 118 12.03 10.22 4.83
CA ASP A 118 11.80 10.38 3.40
C ASP A 118 10.39 9.93 2.99
N GLY A 119 9.58 9.48 3.95
CA GLY A 119 8.30 8.84 3.70
C GLY A 119 8.45 7.47 3.03
N LEU A 120 7.33 6.86 2.70
CA LEU A 120 7.28 5.55 2.06
C LEU A 120 6.06 5.46 1.13
N TYR A 121 6.25 4.85 -0.04
CA TYR A 121 5.14 4.40 -0.88
C TYR A 121 5.25 2.91 -1.16
N LEU A 122 4.12 2.25 -1.13
CA LEU A 122 3.99 0.83 -1.41
C LEU A 122 2.68 0.52 -2.13
N LEU A 123 2.68 -0.57 -2.90
CA LEU A 123 1.45 -1.20 -3.34
C LEU A 123 1.05 -2.23 -2.29
N ALA A 124 -0.16 -2.12 -1.76
CA ALA A 124 -0.75 -3.10 -0.85
C ALA A 124 -1.83 -3.90 -1.60
N LYS A 125 -1.67 -5.21 -1.67
CA LYS A 125 -2.66 -6.12 -2.24
C LYS A 125 -3.25 -6.99 -1.14
N PHE A 126 -4.57 -7.17 -1.17
CA PHE A 126 -5.30 -8.01 -0.23
C PHE A 126 -6.02 -9.12 -0.97
N ILE A 127 -5.90 -10.36 -0.46
CA ILE A 127 -6.56 -11.54 -0.99
C ILE A 127 -7.23 -12.32 0.17
N PRO A 128 -8.58 -12.37 0.25
CA PRO A 128 -9.56 -11.67 -0.59
C PRO A 128 -9.48 -10.14 -0.43
N SER A 129 -10.24 -9.39 -1.24
CA SER A 129 -10.18 -7.93 -1.26
C SER A 129 -10.43 -7.30 0.11
N LEU A 130 -9.79 -6.17 0.36
CA LEU A 130 -10.19 -5.28 1.45
C LEU A 130 -11.62 -4.80 1.19
N VAL A 131 -12.48 -4.91 2.22
CA VAL A 131 -13.88 -4.46 2.18
C VAL A 131 -13.94 -2.96 2.34
#